data_AF-A0A934VX17-F1
#
_entry.id   AF-A0A934VX17-F1
#
_cell.length_a   1.000
_cell.length_b   1.000
_cell.length_c   1.000
_cell.angle_alpha   90.00
_cell.angle_beta   90.00
_cell.angle_gamma   90.00
#
_symmetry.space_group_name_H-M   'P 1'
#
loop_
_entity.id
_entity.type
_entity.pdbx_description
1 polymer ?
#
loop_
_entity_poly.entity_id
_entity_poly.type
_entity_poly.pdbx_seq_one_letter_code
_entity_poly.pdbx_strand_id
1 'polypeptide(L)'
;MKTLIIRITLVIFGAGLGFILVAGSSTSISKSLVSDQLPQSRRRNVVRASASAGTERKDLQCLIRNLREDRQKSDIRRELERMSPDELRSGMLELMEVRRKDGTSSTQFLFDEFGAELYRREGEAALEWAEMQDTVATRFYESAMCSILKAVAASSPSVLKRWVGRLPDNLQQAELSQHYTIAINSAAERGTDDWIKAAQLPIQFWQGASSYSDDFDFSRMLKEVPNGSGVNDALSYWAAQDKEAAWDSLKTIYDGGAQGEEFFLGSLWKGVASTEGSQPALDWVVSHLDQIPESSRESAIEGLAREVRNRPEDFGALLKALPKESDRVTVAEEALDLRSTPKQQKEVKAALNDLPRQEQMAALFKKAKSYAKLYQEVESKRAGLENLLGSSMDLFNLNADERAQVMAELNGSPSSTSP
;
A
#
# COMPACT_ATOMS: atom_id res chain seq x y z
N MET A 1 -35.79 26.17 34.39
CA MET A 1 -34.40 25.78 34.09
C MET A 1 -34.41 24.29 33.77
N LYS A 2 -34.29 23.94 32.49
CA LYS A 2 -34.34 22.55 32.01
C LYS A 2 -32.91 22.11 31.68
N THR A 3 -32.47 21.04 32.35
CA THR A 3 -31.14 20.43 32.22
C THR A 3 -31.08 19.62 30.93
N LEU A 4 -30.16 19.96 30.03
CA LEU A 4 -29.89 19.23 28.79
C LEU A 4 -28.78 18.21 29.07
N ILE A 5 -29.14 16.93 29.10
CA ILE A 5 -28.22 15.80 29.20
C ILE A 5 -27.75 15.45 27.78
N ILE A 6 -26.48 15.74 27.47
CA ILE A 6 -25.84 15.30 26.23
C ILE A 6 -25.20 13.94 26.50
N ARG A 7 -25.74 12.89 25.87
CA ARG A 7 -25.10 11.58 25.76
C ARG A 7 -24.13 11.61 24.58
N ILE A 8 -22.83 11.48 24.87
CA ILE A 8 -21.79 11.29 23.85
C ILE A 8 -21.67 9.78 23.60
N THR A 9 -22.09 9.33 22.43
CA THR A 9 -21.90 7.96 21.94
C THR A 9 -20.50 7.86 21.33
N LEU A 10 -19.66 7.00 21.90
CA LEU A 10 -18.32 6.67 21.45
C LEU A 10 -18.41 5.83 20.15
N VAL A 11 -17.92 6.36 19.03
CA VAL A 11 -17.73 5.62 17.79
C VAL A 11 -16.32 5.03 17.79
N ILE A 12 -16.23 3.72 18.00
CA ILE A 12 -15.00 2.93 17.81
C ILE A 12 -14.89 2.63 16.32
N PHE A 13 -13.95 3.27 15.64
CA PHE A 13 -13.62 2.97 14.25
C PHE A 13 -12.92 1.61 14.16
N GLY A 14 -13.54 0.67 13.46
CA GLY A 14 -12.98 -0.63 13.10
C GLY A 14 -11.98 -0.50 11.96
N ALA A 15 -10.70 -0.64 12.27
CA ALA A 15 -9.63 -0.90 11.30
C ALA A 15 -9.39 -2.41 11.19
N GLY A 16 -10.41 -3.13 10.74
CA GLY A 16 -10.34 -4.58 10.58
C GLY A 16 -11.21 -5.03 9.43
N LEU A 17 -10.59 -5.24 8.27
CA LEU A 17 -10.91 -6.22 7.22
C LEU A 17 -10.41 -5.70 5.86
N GLY A 18 -9.28 -6.24 5.41
CA GLY A 18 -8.74 -5.97 4.08
C GLY A 18 -7.43 -6.71 3.77
N PHE A 19 -7.17 -7.85 4.42
CA PHE A 19 -6.06 -8.74 4.06
C PHE A 19 -6.64 -9.87 3.20
N ILE A 20 -6.64 -9.70 1.88
CA ILE A 20 -6.82 -10.83 0.96
C ILE A 20 -5.43 -11.31 0.55
N LEU A 21 -5.17 -12.57 0.87
CA LEU A 21 -4.01 -13.36 0.49
C LEU A 21 -3.84 -13.37 -1.04
N VAL A 22 -2.78 -12.78 -1.55
CA VAL A 22 -2.23 -13.15 -2.86
C VAL A 22 -1.19 -14.24 -2.61
N ALA A 23 -1.62 -15.48 -2.81
CA ALA A 23 -0.71 -16.62 -2.92
C ALA A 23 0.12 -16.47 -4.20
N GLY A 24 1.44 -16.59 -4.06
CA GLY A 24 2.42 -16.43 -5.14
C GLY A 24 2.14 -17.36 -6.31
N SER A 25 2.10 -16.78 -7.50
CA SER A 25 2.32 -17.48 -8.76
C SER A 25 3.69 -17.10 -9.27
N SER A 26 4.64 -18.02 -9.08
CA SER A 26 6.00 -17.93 -9.59
C SER A 26 5.96 -18.01 -11.12
N THR A 27 6.11 -16.89 -11.82
CA THR A 27 6.32 -16.86 -13.27
C THR A 27 7.77 -17.22 -13.58
N SER A 28 7.97 -18.48 -13.97
CA SER A 28 9.21 -18.94 -14.60
C SER A 28 9.33 -18.30 -15.99
N ILE A 29 10.35 -17.44 -16.14
CA ILE A 29 10.72 -16.84 -17.43
C ILE A 29 11.44 -17.91 -18.26
N SER A 30 10.71 -18.61 -19.13
CA SER A 30 11.29 -19.44 -20.18
C SER A 30 11.57 -18.58 -21.42
N LYS A 31 12.84 -18.30 -21.68
CA LYS A 31 13.34 -17.79 -22.96
C LYS A 31 13.23 -18.91 -24.01
N SER A 32 12.37 -18.75 -25.02
CA SER A 32 12.41 -19.59 -26.23
C SER A 32 12.71 -18.74 -27.47
N LEU A 33 13.75 -19.18 -28.17
CA LEU A 33 14.33 -18.61 -29.37
C LEU A 33 13.38 -18.54 -30.57
N VAL A 34 13.56 -17.44 -31.31
CA VAL A 34 13.48 -17.27 -32.77
C VAL A 34 13.36 -18.57 -33.58
N SER A 35 12.31 -18.65 -34.41
CA SER A 35 12.38 -19.36 -35.69
C SER A 35 11.48 -18.69 -36.72
N ASP A 36 12.12 -18.15 -37.76
CA ASP A 36 11.53 -17.83 -39.05
C ASP A 36 10.76 -19.02 -39.62
N GLN A 37 9.61 -18.75 -40.26
CA GLN A 37 9.28 -19.24 -41.61
C GLN A 37 7.92 -18.71 -42.09
N LEU A 38 7.96 -17.90 -43.15
CA LEU A 38 6.84 -17.74 -44.10
C LEU A 38 6.57 -19.07 -44.83
N PRO A 39 5.32 -19.32 -45.26
CA PRO A 39 5.15 -19.28 -46.72
C PRO A 39 3.83 -18.68 -47.23
N GLN A 40 3.93 -18.34 -48.51
CA GLN A 40 2.97 -17.70 -49.40
C GLN A 40 1.76 -18.57 -49.80
N SER A 41 0.66 -17.86 -50.06
CA SER A 41 -0.22 -17.97 -51.24
C SER A 41 -1.46 -18.89 -51.28
N ARG A 42 -2.54 -18.22 -51.71
CA ARG A 42 -3.69 -18.67 -52.53
C ARG A 42 -4.72 -19.63 -51.89
N ARG A 43 -5.95 -19.11 -51.71
CA ARG A 43 -7.00 -19.16 -52.76
C ARG A 43 -8.17 -18.21 -52.44
N ARG A 44 -8.52 -17.39 -53.44
CA ARG A 44 -9.76 -16.62 -53.51
C ARG A 44 -10.95 -17.58 -53.60
N ASN A 45 -11.93 -17.41 -52.72
CA ASN A 45 -13.32 -17.70 -53.03
C ASN A 45 -14.10 -16.40 -52.92
N VAL A 46 -14.47 -15.88 -54.09
CA VAL A 46 -15.45 -14.81 -54.25
C VAL A 46 -16.82 -15.47 -54.06
N VAL A 47 -17.46 -15.24 -52.93
CA VAL A 47 -18.91 -15.44 -52.79
C VAL A 47 -19.54 -14.06 -52.68
N ARG A 48 -20.39 -13.81 -53.66
CA ARG A 48 -21.06 -12.54 -53.93
C ARG A 48 -22.34 -12.48 -53.11
N ALA A 49 -22.42 -11.45 -52.28
CA ALA A 49 -23.60 -10.71 -51.83
C ALA A 49 -24.86 -11.49 -51.42
N SER A 50 -25.20 -11.40 -50.14
CA SER A 50 -26.56 -11.07 -49.75
C SER A 50 -26.52 -9.92 -48.75
N ALA A 51 -27.01 -8.77 -49.22
CA ALA A 51 -27.31 -7.64 -48.38
C ALA A 51 -28.52 -8.01 -47.51
N SER A 52 -28.30 -8.18 -46.22
CA SER A 52 -29.32 -7.95 -45.20
C SER A 52 -28.81 -6.84 -44.31
N ALA A 53 -29.17 -5.61 -44.65
CA ALA A 53 -29.07 -4.46 -43.76
C ALA A 53 -30.05 -4.67 -42.59
N GLY A 54 -29.59 -5.43 -41.60
CA GLY A 54 -30.04 -5.36 -40.24
C GLY A 54 -28.76 -5.21 -39.44
N THR A 55 -28.51 -4.03 -38.89
CA THR A 55 -27.41 -3.77 -37.97
C THR A 55 -27.61 -4.69 -36.78
N GLU A 56 -27.00 -5.88 -36.82
CA GLU A 56 -26.79 -6.73 -35.66
C GLU A 56 -26.06 -5.87 -34.64
N ARG A 57 -26.85 -5.31 -33.73
CA ARG A 57 -26.43 -4.76 -32.45
C ARG A 57 -25.50 -5.81 -31.86
N LYS A 58 -24.18 -5.59 -31.99
CA LYS A 58 -23.14 -6.54 -31.56
C LYS A 58 -23.41 -6.86 -30.10
N ASP A 59 -23.96 -8.05 -29.89
CA ASP A 59 -24.77 -8.36 -28.73
C ASP A 59 -23.91 -8.31 -27.47
N LEU A 60 -24.27 -7.45 -26.51
CA LEU A 60 -23.64 -7.38 -25.20
C LEU A 60 -23.61 -8.77 -24.53
N GLN A 61 -24.61 -9.62 -24.80
CA GLN A 61 -24.62 -11.01 -24.33
C GLN A 61 -23.50 -11.85 -24.97
N CYS A 62 -23.12 -11.56 -26.22
CA CYS A 62 -21.97 -12.19 -26.86
C CYS A 62 -20.66 -11.77 -26.16
N LEU A 63 -20.50 -10.50 -25.80
CA LEU A 63 -19.32 -10.04 -25.03
C LEU A 63 -19.26 -10.68 -23.63
N ILE A 64 -20.39 -10.74 -22.92
CA ILE A 64 -20.49 -11.38 -21.60
C ILE A 64 -20.19 -12.88 -21.71
N ARG A 65 -20.75 -13.56 -22.71
CA ARG A 65 -20.49 -14.99 -22.97
C ARG A 65 -19.01 -15.22 -23.29
N ASN A 66 -18.43 -14.43 -24.20
CA ASN A 66 -17.02 -14.55 -24.57
C ASN A 66 -16.08 -14.37 -23.36
N LEU A 67 -16.43 -13.47 -22.42
CA LEU A 67 -15.72 -13.31 -21.15
C LEU A 67 -15.84 -14.53 -20.25
N ARG A 68 -17.02 -15.15 -20.17
CA ARG A 68 -17.26 -16.37 -19.37
C ARG A 68 -16.57 -17.60 -19.97
N GLU A 69 -16.32 -17.59 -21.28
CA GLU A 69 -15.61 -18.64 -22.01
C GLU A 69 -14.07 -18.42 -22.02
N ASP A 70 -13.54 -17.55 -21.15
CA ASP A 70 -12.10 -17.27 -20.98
C ASP A 70 -11.38 -16.86 -22.28
N ARG A 71 -12.07 -16.16 -23.20
CA ARG A 71 -11.37 -15.53 -24.32
C ARG A 71 -10.37 -14.48 -23.82
N GLN A 72 -9.29 -14.28 -24.58
CA GLN A 72 -8.24 -13.34 -24.21
C GLN A 72 -8.83 -11.91 -24.07
N LYS A 73 -8.49 -11.22 -22.98
CA LYS A 73 -8.92 -9.84 -22.69
C LYS A 73 -8.67 -8.86 -23.86
N SER A 74 -7.62 -9.13 -24.64
CA SER A 74 -7.25 -8.39 -25.85
C SER A 74 -8.33 -8.43 -26.95
N ASP A 75 -9.07 -9.53 -27.10
CA ASP A 75 -10.13 -9.63 -28.11
C ASP A 75 -11.34 -8.77 -27.75
N ILE A 76 -11.67 -8.70 -26.46
CA ILE A 76 -12.77 -7.85 -25.96
C ILE A 76 -12.45 -6.38 -26.19
N ARG A 77 -11.23 -5.95 -25.84
CA ARG A 77 -10.77 -4.58 -26.11
C ARG A 77 -10.91 -4.22 -27.58
N ARG A 78 -10.49 -5.11 -28.48
CA ARG A 78 -10.60 -4.90 -29.92
C ARG A 78 -12.05 -4.81 -30.42
N GLU A 79 -13.01 -5.45 -29.75
CA GLU A 79 -14.42 -5.28 -30.08
C GLU A 79 -14.98 -3.94 -29.57
N LEU A 80 -14.61 -3.51 -28.36
CA LEU A 80 -14.97 -2.19 -27.83
C LEU A 80 -14.39 -1.06 -28.69
N GLU A 81 -13.16 -1.22 -29.18
CA GLU A 81 -12.51 -0.32 -30.15
C GLU A 81 -13.27 -0.15 -31.47
N ARG A 82 -14.18 -1.07 -31.81
CA ARG A 82 -15.01 -0.97 -33.02
C ARG A 82 -16.40 -0.39 -32.77
N MET A 83 -16.78 -0.18 -31.52
CA MET A 83 -18.06 0.43 -31.16
C MET A 83 -17.96 1.95 -31.29
N SER A 84 -19.06 2.62 -31.63
CA SER A 84 -19.21 4.06 -31.54
C SER A 84 -19.40 4.52 -30.08
N PRO A 85 -19.17 5.80 -29.75
CA PRO A 85 -19.42 6.28 -28.39
C PRO A 85 -20.84 6.04 -27.87
N ASP A 86 -21.86 6.17 -28.73
CA ASP A 86 -23.25 5.90 -28.35
C ASP A 86 -23.52 4.42 -28.07
N GLU A 87 -22.86 3.52 -28.82
CA GLU A 87 -22.87 2.09 -28.54
C GLU A 87 -22.17 1.76 -27.21
N LEU A 88 -21.07 2.45 -26.89
CA LEU A 88 -20.36 2.29 -25.61
C LEU A 88 -21.23 2.74 -24.42
N ARG A 89 -21.84 3.94 -24.51
CA ARG A 89 -22.76 4.47 -23.49
C ARG A 89 -23.97 3.56 -23.29
N SER A 90 -24.58 3.12 -24.39
CA SER A 90 -25.71 2.19 -24.37
C SER A 90 -25.31 0.85 -23.75
N GLY A 91 -24.12 0.33 -24.09
CA GLY A 91 -23.57 -0.89 -23.52
C GLY A 91 -23.36 -0.80 -22.01
N MET A 92 -22.85 0.33 -21.50
CA MET A 92 -22.72 0.57 -20.05
C MET A 92 -24.09 0.58 -19.35
N LEU A 93 -25.09 1.25 -19.91
CA LEU A 93 -26.46 1.27 -19.37
C LEU A 93 -27.06 -0.14 -19.31
N GLU A 94 -26.94 -0.91 -20.39
CA GLU A 94 -27.43 -2.30 -20.45
C GLU A 94 -26.68 -3.21 -19.48
N LEU A 95 -25.35 -3.05 -19.37
CA LEU A 95 -24.52 -3.87 -18.50
C LEU A 95 -24.79 -3.60 -17.02
N MET A 96 -25.21 -2.38 -16.65
CA MET A 96 -25.67 -2.11 -15.29
C MET A 96 -26.89 -2.96 -14.93
N GLU A 97 -27.89 -3.05 -15.82
CA GLU A 97 -29.08 -3.86 -15.56
C GLU A 97 -28.75 -5.34 -15.42
N VAL A 98 -27.74 -5.81 -16.16
CA VAL A 98 -27.20 -7.17 -15.98
C VAL A 98 -26.48 -7.31 -14.65
N ARG A 99 -25.61 -6.36 -14.26
CA ARG A 99 -24.89 -6.36 -12.96
C ARG A 99 -25.84 -6.37 -11.77
N ARG A 100 -26.99 -5.70 -11.88
CA ARG A 100 -28.03 -5.70 -10.84
C ARG A 100 -28.62 -7.10 -10.60
N LYS A 101 -28.61 -7.95 -11.62
CA LYS A 101 -29.13 -9.34 -11.56
C LYS A 101 -28.03 -10.34 -11.23
N ASP A 102 -26.87 -10.23 -11.87
CA ASP A 102 -25.78 -11.22 -11.89
C ASP A 102 -24.42 -10.56 -11.61
N GLY A 103 -24.24 -9.88 -10.46
CA GLY A 103 -23.06 -9.06 -10.06
C GLY A 103 -21.70 -9.79 -10.01
N THR A 104 -21.30 -10.40 -11.12
CA THR A 104 -20.11 -11.23 -11.32
C THR A 104 -18.90 -10.36 -11.66
N SER A 105 -17.71 -10.85 -11.33
CA SER A 105 -16.43 -10.20 -11.67
C SER A 105 -16.28 -9.92 -13.17
N SER A 106 -16.77 -10.81 -14.04
CA SER A 106 -16.75 -10.62 -15.50
C SER A 106 -17.56 -9.41 -15.95
N THR A 107 -18.73 -9.18 -15.35
CA THR A 107 -19.56 -8.00 -15.67
C THR A 107 -18.94 -6.71 -15.16
N GLN A 108 -18.24 -6.73 -14.01
CA GLN A 108 -17.47 -5.58 -13.55
C GLN A 108 -16.31 -5.25 -14.49
N PHE A 109 -15.54 -6.27 -14.89
CA PHE A 109 -14.42 -6.10 -15.82
C PHE A 109 -14.87 -5.45 -17.13
N LEU A 110 -15.93 -5.97 -17.74
CA LEU A 110 -16.45 -5.41 -18.99
C LEU A 110 -16.89 -3.96 -18.80
N PHE A 111 -17.54 -3.64 -17.69
CA PHE A 111 -18.01 -2.30 -17.37
C PHE A 111 -16.85 -1.31 -17.22
N ASP A 112 -15.77 -1.72 -16.57
CA ASP A 112 -14.52 -0.94 -16.46
C ASP A 112 -13.89 -0.71 -17.85
N GLU A 113 -13.86 -1.73 -18.73
CA GLU A 113 -13.30 -1.62 -20.09
C GLU A 113 -14.15 -0.72 -21.00
N PHE A 114 -15.49 -0.73 -20.88
CA PHE A 114 -16.36 0.24 -21.56
C PHE A 114 -16.05 1.68 -21.12
N GLY A 115 -15.92 1.91 -19.81
CA GLY A 115 -15.59 3.23 -19.27
C GLY A 115 -14.21 3.71 -19.73
N ALA A 116 -13.22 2.81 -19.78
CA ALA A 116 -11.89 3.12 -20.26
C ALA A 116 -11.85 3.48 -21.74
N GLU A 117 -12.54 2.71 -22.59
CA GLU A 117 -12.62 2.97 -24.02
C GLU A 117 -13.39 4.27 -24.32
N LEU A 118 -14.46 4.56 -23.56
CA LEU A 118 -15.21 5.80 -23.69
C LEU A 118 -14.33 7.02 -23.33
N TYR A 119 -13.60 6.96 -22.20
CA TYR A 119 -12.67 8.02 -21.81
C TYR A 119 -11.55 8.22 -22.84
N ARG A 120 -11.00 7.13 -23.38
CA ARG A 120 -9.95 7.19 -24.40
C ARG A 120 -10.38 7.98 -25.64
N ARG A 121 -11.68 7.94 -26.00
CA ARG A 121 -12.23 8.64 -27.17
C ARG A 121 -12.67 10.07 -26.90
N GLU A 122 -13.31 10.28 -25.75
CA GLU A 122 -14.04 11.52 -25.48
C GLU A 122 -13.40 12.37 -24.37
N GLY A 123 -12.43 11.83 -23.64
CA GLY A 123 -11.78 12.51 -22.52
C GLY A 123 -12.79 12.90 -21.44
N GLU A 124 -12.71 14.15 -20.97
CA GLU A 124 -13.58 14.66 -19.91
C GLU A 124 -15.08 14.65 -20.27
N ALA A 125 -15.44 14.66 -21.57
CA ALA A 125 -16.85 14.58 -21.98
C ALA A 125 -17.51 13.25 -21.58
N ALA A 126 -16.74 12.17 -21.39
CA ALA A 126 -17.26 10.91 -20.85
C ALA A 126 -17.68 11.06 -19.37
N LEU A 127 -16.92 11.83 -18.58
CA LEU A 127 -17.22 12.11 -17.18
C LEU A 127 -18.45 13.03 -17.07
N GLU A 128 -18.53 14.05 -17.92
CA GLU A 128 -19.72 14.93 -18.01
C GLU A 128 -20.97 14.13 -18.38
N TRP A 129 -20.87 13.22 -19.35
CA TRP A 129 -21.97 12.33 -19.69
C TRP A 129 -22.43 11.49 -18.49
N ALA A 130 -21.50 10.89 -17.75
CA ALA A 130 -21.81 10.09 -16.58
C ALA A 130 -22.49 10.92 -15.48
N GLU A 131 -22.02 12.15 -15.23
CA GLU A 131 -22.61 13.10 -14.28
C GLU A 131 -24.07 13.43 -14.61
N MET A 132 -24.41 13.59 -15.90
CA MET A 132 -25.79 13.87 -16.32
C MET A 132 -26.77 12.72 -16.01
N GLN A 133 -26.28 11.52 -15.73
CA GLN A 133 -27.11 10.33 -15.44
C GLN A 133 -27.58 10.25 -13.98
N ASP A 134 -27.11 11.14 -13.10
CA ASP A 134 -27.52 11.24 -11.70
C ASP A 134 -29.05 11.40 -11.54
N THR A 135 -29.72 11.94 -12.56
CA THR A 135 -31.16 12.15 -12.60
C THR A 135 -32.01 10.89 -12.82
N VAL A 136 -31.43 9.79 -13.31
CA VAL A 136 -32.18 8.59 -13.75
C VAL A 136 -32.03 7.41 -12.78
N ALA A 137 -30.87 7.26 -12.14
CA ALA A 137 -30.63 6.28 -11.08
C ALA A 137 -29.30 6.58 -10.37
N THR A 138 -29.33 7.03 -9.12
CA THR A 138 -28.13 7.40 -8.33
C THR A 138 -27.03 6.33 -8.40
N ARG A 139 -27.38 5.04 -8.30
CA ARG A 139 -26.40 3.93 -8.38
C ARG A 139 -25.73 3.75 -9.75
N PHE A 140 -26.37 4.17 -10.83
CA PHE A 140 -25.75 4.13 -12.16
C PHE A 140 -24.66 5.17 -12.29
N TYR A 141 -24.98 6.41 -11.90
CA TYR A 141 -24.03 7.51 -11.85
C TYR A 141 -22.76 7.08 -11.11
N GLU A 142 -22.91 6.52 -9.90
CA GLU A 142 -21.77 6.06 -9.10
C GLU A 142 -20.94 5.02 -9.85
N SER A 143 -21.57 3.98 -10.41
CA SER A 143 -20.85 2.92 -11.13
C SER A 143 -20.14 3.44 -12.38
N ALA A 144 -20.85 4.20 -13.24
CA ALA A 144 -20.33 4.74 -14.48
C ALA A 144 -19.18 5.71 -14.22
N MET A 145 -19.37 6.65 -13.29
CA MET A 145 -18.37 7.62 -12.89
C MET A 145 -17.13 6.92 -12.34
N CYS A 146 -17.26 5.99 -11.39
CA CYS A 146 -16.10 5.26 -10.84
C CYS A 146 -15.33 4.50 -11.92
N SER A 147 -16.03 3.89 -12.87
CA SER A 147 -15.41 3.09 -13.93
C SER A 147 -14.60 3.95 -14.91
N ILE A 148 -15.14 5.11 -15.28
CA ILE A 148 -14.42 6.10 -16.10
C ILE A 148 -13.26 6.68 -15.30
N LEU A 149 -13.45 6.99 -14.01
CA LEU A 149 -12.40 7.51 -13.13
C LEU A 149 -11.22 6.54 -12.95
N LYS A 150 -11.41 5.22 -13.05
CA LYS A 150 -10.28 4.26 -13.10
C LYS A 150 -9.39 4.50 -14.33
N ALA A 151 -9.98 4.79 -15.49
CA ALA A 151 -9.23 5.08 -16.70
C ALA A 151 -8.58 6.47 -16.66
N VAL A 152 -9.28 7.45 -16.07
CA VAL A 152 -8.71 8.77 -15.78
C VAL A 152 -7.52 8.64 -14.84
N ALA A 153 -7.65 7.87 -13.76
CA ALA A 153 -6.57 7.61 -12.83
C ALA A 153 -5.35 7.05 -13.55
N ALA A 154 -5.58 6.06 -14.43
CA ALA A 154 -4.51 5.48 -15.19
C ALA A 154 -3.81 6.47 -16.11
N SER A 155 -4.46 7.48 -16.67
CA SER A 155 -3.91 8.30 -17.77
C SER A 155 -3.62 9.76 -17.41
N SER A 156 -4.34 10.34 -16.45
CA SER A 156 -4.29 11.77 -16.12
C SER A 156 -4.60 12.04 -14.64
N PRO A 157 -3.57 11.99 -13.76
CA PRO A 157 -3.71 12.29 -12.33
C PRO A 157 -4.32 13.68 -12.02
N SER A 158 -4.05 14.68 -12.86
CA SER A 158 -4.57 16.04 -12.68
C SER A 158 -6.07 16.13 -12.94
N VAL A 159 -6.58 15.40 -13.94
CA VAL A 159 -8.01 15.28 -14.22
C VAL A 159 -8.69 14.49 -13.11
N LEU A 160 -8.07 13.39 -12.64
CA LEU A 160 -8.59 12.61 -11.51
C LEU A 160 -8.83 13.50 -10.29
N LYS A 161 -7.82 14.30 -9.89
CA LYS A 161 -7.92 15.21 -8.74
C LYS A 161 -9.10 16.18 -8.84
N ARG A 162 -9.33 16.73 -10.04
CA ARG A 162 -10.43 17.69 -10.29
C ARG A 162 -11.80 17.04 -10.15
N TRP A 163 -11.96 15.84 -10.71
CA TRP A 163 -13.25 15.16 -10.77
C TRP A 163 -13.62 14.43 -9.49
N VAL A 164 -12.64 13.89 -8.78
CA VAL A 164 -12.83 13.32 -7.44
C VAL A 164 -13.51 14.29 -6.49
N GLY A 165 -13.09 15.57 -6.49
CA GLY A 165 -13.66 16.58 -5.60
C GLY A 165 -15.11 16.95 -5.90
N ARG A 166 -15.68 16.43 -7.01
CA ARG A 166 -17.08 16.60 -7.39
C ARG A 166 -17.96 15.42 -6.96
N LEU A 167 -17.37 14.31 -6.53
CA LEU A 167 -18.12 13.14 -6.06
C LEU A 167 -18.81 13.44 -4.73
N PRO A 168 -19.97 12.83 -4.43
CA PRO A 168 -20.55 12.81 -3.08
C PRO A 168 -19.56 12.33 -2.00
N ASP A 169 -19.58 12.93 -0.80
CA ASP A 169 -18.64 12.65 0.30
C ASP A 169 -18.54 11.16 0.65
N ASN A 170 -19.65 10.42 0.58
CA ASN A 170 -19.71 8.99 0.85
C ASN A 170 -18.94 8.14 -0.17
N LEU A 171 -18.81 8.61 -1.42
CA LEU A 171 -18.04 7.94 -2.46
C LEU A 171 -16.59 8.37 -2.46
N GLN A 172 -16.32 9.64 -2.10
CA GLN A 172 -14.96 10.13 -1.94
C GLN A 172 -14.17 9.22 -0.99
N GLN A 173 -14.67 8.90 0.21
CA GLN A 173 -13.85 8.14 1.16
C GLN A 173 -13.57 6.69 0.73
N ALA A 174 -14.55 5.98 0.17
CA ALA A 174 -14.42 4.56 -0.15
C ALA A 174 -13.62 4.31 -1.44
N GLU A 175 -13.90 5.07 -2.50
CA GLU A 175 -13.39 4.80 -3.84
C GLU A 175 -12.02 5.45 -4.10
N LEU A 176 -11.67 6.48 -3.32
CA LEU A 176 -10.43 7.22 -3.56
C LEU A 176 -9.19 6.35 -3.43
N SER A 177 -9.11 5.55 -2.36
CA SER A 177 -7.96 4.68 -2.13
C SER A 177 -7.67 3.76 -3.32
N GLN A 178 -8.72 3.20 -3.93
CA GLN A 178 -8.59 2.30 -5.08
C GLN A 178 -8.19 3.06 -6.36
N HIS A 179 -8.85 4.17 -6.68
CA HIS A 179 -8.53 4.95 -7.87
C HIS A 179 -7.10 5.50 -7.83
N TYR A 180 -6.64 5.93 -6.65
CA TYR A 180 -5.29 6.42 -6.52
C TYR A 180 -4.23 5.32 -6.57
N THR A 181 -4.52 4.14 -6.04
CA THR A 181 -3.65 2.97 -6.25
C THR A 181 -3.51 2.68 -7.76
N ILE A 182 -4.60 2.75 -8.54
CA ILE A 182 -4.54 2.61 -10.00
C ILE A 182 -3.70 3.72 -10.64
N ALA A 183 -3.86 4.96 -10.19
CA ALA A 183 -3.10 6.10 -10.72
C ALA A 183 -1.60 5.93 -10.52
N ILE A 184 -1.19 5.55 -9.31
CA ILE A 184 0.20 5.30 -8.94
C ILE A 184 0.77 4.14 -9.76
N ASN A 185 0.07 3.00 -9.82
CA ASN A 185 0.57 1.83 -10.55
C ASN A 185 0.77 2.16 -12.03
N SER A 186 -0.22 2.80 -12.64
CA SER A 186 -0.14 3.19 -14.05
C SER A 186 0.96 4.24 -14.29
N ALA A 187 1.17 5.15 -13.32
CA ALA A 187 2.21 6.15 -13.40
C ALA A 187 3.62 5.54 -13.27
N ALA A 188 3.80 4.55 -12.39
CA ALA A 188 5.05 3.79 -12.27
C ALA A 188 5.44 3.11 -13.60
N GLU A 189 4.46 2.52 -14.28
CA GLU A 189 4.63 1.88 -15.59
C GLU A 189 5.00 2.87 -16.71
N ARG A 190 4.67 4.17 -16.56
CA ARG A 190 5.03 5.22 -17.53
C ARG A 190 6.35 5.91 -17.25
N GLY A 191 6.84 5.86 -16.01
CA GLY A 191 8.10 6.47 -15.63
C GLY A 191 8.03 7.35 -14.40
N THR A 192 9.20 7.73 -13.91
CA THR A 192 9.40 8.50 -12.69
C THR A 192 8.66 9.83 -12.68
N ASP A 193 8.66 10.57 -13.79
CA ASP A 193 8.00 11.87 -13.88
C ASP A 193 6.50 11.79 -13.58
N ASP A 194 5.83 10.79 -14.12
CA ASP A 194 4.39 10.61 -13.93
C ASP A 194 4.09 10.09 -12.53
N TRP A 195 4.96 9.23 -11.99
CA TRP A 195 4.82 8.75 -10.63
C TRP A 195 4.96 9.87 -9.61
N ILE A 196 5.95 10.76 -9.75
CA ILE A 196 6.15 11.92 -8.87
C ILE A 196 4.92 12.83 -8.91
N LYS A 197 4.35 13.10 -10.09
CA LYS A 197 3.10 13.87 -10.21
C LYS A 197 1.93 13.18 -9.49
N ALA A 198 1.83 11.86 -9.60
CA ALA A 198 0.77 11.09 -8.95
C ALA A 198 0.95 11.01 -7.42
N ALA A 199 2.19 10.99 -6.92
CA ALA A 199 2.49 11.00 -5.49
C ALA A 199 2.12 12.32 -4.79
N GLN A 200 1.94 13.41 -5.55
CA GLN A 200 1.48 14.72 -5.04
C GLN A 200 -0.05 14.82 -4.86
N LEU A 201 -0.79 13.74 -5.13
CA LEU A 201 -2.23 13.70 -4.89
C LEU A 201 -2.50 13.68 -3.36
N PRO A 202 -3.53 14.40 -2.86
CA PRO A 202 -3.72 14.65 -1.43
C PRO A 202 -4.31 13.44 -0.70
N ILE A 203 -3.52 12.38 -0.53
CA ILE A 203 -4.01 11.08 -0.05
C ILE A 203 -3.05 10.57 1.01
N GLN A 204 -3.62 10.09 2.10
CA GLN A 204 -2.84 9.61 3.23
C GLN A 204 -2.36 8.16 3.05
N PHE A 205 -3.06 7.34 2.28
CA PHE A 205 -2.78 5.91 2.17
C PHE A 205 -3.04 5.36 0.77
N TRP A 206 -1.99 4.86 0.13
CA TRP A 206 -2.08 3.98 -1.04
C TRP A 206 -0.96 2.93 -1.00
N GLN A 207 -1.18 1.83 -1.71
CA GLN A 207 -0.21 0.74 -1.83
C GLN A 207 0.78 1.04 -2.96
N GLY A 208 2.06 0.72 -2.78
CA GLY A 208 3.07 0.87 -3.82
C GLY A 208 2.73 0.17 -5.13
N ALA A 209 3.42 0.58 -6.18
CA ALA A 209 3.22 -0.01 -7.49
C ALA A 209 3.69 -1.46 -7.54
N SER A 210 2.92 -2.29 -8.25
CA SER A 210 3.27 -3.70 -8.47
C SER A 210 4.43 -3.89 -9.45
N SER A 211 4.67 -2.88 -10.28
CA SER A 211 5.66 -2.87 -11.36
C SER A 211 6.09 -1.45 -11.67
N TYR A 212 7.30 -1.32 -12.18
CA TYR A 212 7.92 -0.07 -12.58
C TYR A 212 8.42 -0.23 -14.02
N SER A 213 8.53 0.90 -14.73
CA SER A 213 9.16 0.95 -16.06
C SER A 213 10.64 0.59 -15.99
N ASP A 214 11.20 0.08 -17.09
CA ASP A 214 12.61 -0.31 -17.16
C ASP A 214 13.57 0.88 -16.95
N ASP A 215 13.12 2.10 -17.28
CA ASP A 215 13.85 3.35 -17.12
C ASP A 215 13.42 4.16 -15.87
N PHE A 216 12.73 3.52 -14.92
CA PHE A 216 12.31 4.18 -13.69
C PHE A 216 13.51 4.56 -12.80
N ASP A 217 13.73 5.86 -12.64
CA ASP A 217 14.72 6.46 -11.76
C ASP A 217 14.22 6.51 -10.30
N PHE A 218 14.49 5.43 -9.56
CA PHE A 218 14.15 5.32 -8.13
C PHE A 218 14.94 6.32 -7.26
N SER A 219 16.18 6.64 -7.63
CA SER A 219 17.00 7.60 -6.87
C SER A 219 16.38 8.99 -6.91
N ARG A 220 15.91 9.42 -8.08
CA ARG A 220 15.22 10.70 -8.24
C ARG A 220 13.89 10.71 -7.51
N MET A 221 13.12 9.62 -7.58
CA MET A 221 11.88 9.46 -6.82
C MET A 221 12.11 9.68 -5.31
N LEU A 222 13.08 9.00 -4.70
CA LEU A 222 13.38 9.15 -3.28
C LEU A 222 13.80 10.57 -2.91
N LYS A 223 14.56 11.24 -3.78
CA LYS A 223 15.03 12.62 -3.56
C LYS A 223 13.90 13.65 -3.63
N GLU A 224 12.99 13.51 -4.60
CA GLU A 224 11.93 14.49 -4.82
C GLU A 224 10.70 14.26 -3.92
N VAL A 225 10.45 13.00 -3.50
CA VAL A 225 9.28 12.64 -2.71
C VAL A 225 9.65 11.68 -1.56
N PRO A 226 10.55 12.05 -0.63
CA PRO A 226 10.98 11.13 0.43
C PRO A 226 9.85 10.74 1.40
N ASN A 227 8.87 11.62 1.61
CA ASN A 227 7.73 11.40 2.51
C ASN A 227 6.45 10.94 1.78
N GLY A 228 6.58 10.52 0.52
CA GLY A 228 5.43 10.04 -0.24
C GLY A 228 4.87 8.76 0.34
N SER A 229 3.54 8.62 0.34
CA SER A 229 2.93 7.30 0.51
C SER A 229 3.50 6.36 -0.56
N GLY A 230 3.60 5.05 -0.28
CA GLY A 230 4.15 4.02 -1.17
C GLY A 230 5.63 4.14 -1.61
N VAL A 231 6.37 5.14 -1.15
CA VAL A 231 7.84 5.22 -1.36
C VAL A 231 8.55 4.00 -0.76
N ASN A 232 8.11 3.57 0.42
CA ASN A 232 8.61 2.38 1.10
C ASN A 232 8.46 1.11 0.25
N ASP A 233 7.32 0.95 -0.41
CA ASP A 233 7.09 -0.19 -1.30
C ASP A 233 7.96 -0.11 -2.56
N ALA A 234 8.16 1.10 -3.12
CA ALA A 234 9.07 1.33 -4.25
C ALA A 234 10.53 1.03 -3.89
N LEU A 235 10.97 1.45 -2.70
CA LEU A 235 12.30 1.14 -2.19
C LEU A 235 12.47 -0.37 -1.96
N SER A 236 11.45 -1.04 -1.43
CA SER A 236 11.45 -2.50 -1.28
C SER A 236 11.56 -3.20 -2.63
N TYR A 237 10.81 -2.75 -3.64
CA TYR A 237 10.88 -3.26 -5.00
C TYR A 237 12.29 -3.07 -5.58
N TRP A 238 12.84 -1.87 -5.46
CA TRP A 238 14.16 -1.56 -5.99
C TRP A 238 15.26 -2.38 -5.31
N ALA A 239 15.23 -2.48 -3.99
CA ALA A 239 16.20 -3.27 -3.22
C ALA A 239 16.15 -4.77 -3.57
N ALA A 240 15.00 -5.29 -3.99
CA ALA A 240 14.89 -6.65 -4.51
C ALA A 240 15.60 -6.81 -5.87
N GLN A 241 15.71 -5.76 -6.68
CA GLN A 241 16.39 -5.80 -7.99
C GLN A 241 17.88 -5.45 -7.89
N ASP A 242 18.22 -4.41 -7.13
CA ASP A 242 19.57 -3.87 -6.98
C ASP A 242 19.75 -3.23 -5.60
N LYS A 243 20.08 -4.06 -4.61
CA LYS A 243 20.21 -3.65 -3.20
C LYS A 243 21.34 -2.65 -2.95
N GLU A 244 22.42 -2.72 -3.73
CA GLU A 244 23.57 -1.83 -3.56
C GLU A 244 23.23 -0.43 -4.10
N ALA A 245 22.61 -0.34 -5.27
CA ALA A 245 22.15 0.95 -5.78
C ALA A 245 21.08 1.58 -4.87
N ALA A 246 20.15 0.79 -4.35
CA ALA A 246 19.14 1.25 -3.40
C ALA A 246 19.78 1.78 -2.10
N TRP A 247 20.81 1.08 -1.59
CA TRP A 247 21.57 1.52 -0.42
C TRP A 247 22.33 2.82 -0.66
N ASP A 248 23.05 2.94 -1.79
CA ASP A 248 23.83 4.15 -2.11
C ASP A 248 22.95 5.41 -2.20
N SER A 249 21.76 5.28 -2.78
CA SER A 249 20.79 6.38 -2.79
C SER A 249 20.23 6.68 -1.41
N LEU A 250 19.94 5.67 -0.59
CA LEU A 250 19.49 5.86 0.78
C LEU A 250 20.55 6.59 1.63
N LYS A 251 21.82 6.23 1.47
CA LYS A 251 22.93 6.92 2.15
C LYS A 251 22.97 8.41 1.81
N THR A 252 22.78 8.75 0.54
CA THR A 252 22.72 10.16 0.10
C THR A 252 21.59 10.94 0.78
N ILE A 253 20.49 10.28 1.11
CA ILE A 253 19.35 10.89 1.81
C ILE A 253 19.68 11.12 3.28
N TYR A 254 20.25 10.12 3.95
CA TYR A 254 20.71 10.23 5.33
C TYR A 254 21.76 11.32 5.49
N ASP A 255 22.73 11.39 4.58
CA ASP A 255 23.76 12.45 4.56
C ASP A 255 23.15 13.85 4.33
N GLY A 256 21.99 13.91 3.66
CA GLY A 256 21.23 15.13 3.43
C GLY A 256 20.28 15.52 4.58
N GLY A 257 20.07 14.65 5.57
CA GLY A 257 19.17 14.87 6.70
C GLY A 257 17.71 15.07 6.30
N ALA A 258 17.22 14.32 5.30
CA ALA A 258 15.85 14.47 4.84
C ALA A 258 14.84 13.91 5.86
N GLN A 259 13.68 14.55 5.99
CA GLN A 259 12.57 14.00 6.78
C GLN A 259 11.99 12.75 6.11
N GLY A 260 11.54 11.76 6.87
CA GLY A 260 10.87 10.54 6.36
C GLY A 260 11.75 9.30 6.29
N GLU A 261 13.03 9.45 6.61
CA GLU A 261 14.04 8.40 6.52
C GLU A 261 13.88 7.27 7.55
N GLU A 262 12.97 7.43 8.52
CA GLU A 262 12.74 6.46 9.57
C GLU A 262 12.35 5.07 9.03
N PHE A 263 11.59 4.98 7.94
CA PHE A 263 11.04 3.71 7.43
C PHE A 263 11.86 3.06 6.30
N PHE A 264 12.87 3.75 5.79
CA PHE A 264 13.60 3.30 4.61
C PHE A 264 14.43 2.06 4.87
N LEU A 265 15.08 1.96 6.03
CA LEU A 265 15.90 0.80 6.35
C LEU A 265 15.07 -0.50 6.45
N GLY A 266 13.87 -0.43 7.01
CA GLY A 266 12.95 -1.58 7.05
C GLY A 266 12.48 -1.99 5.66
N SER A 267 12.16 -1.01 4.81
CA SER A 267 11.77 -1.25 3.42
C SER A 267 12.89 -1.88 2.58
N LEU A 268 14.11 -1.37 2.73
CA LEU A 268 15.30 -1.92 2.10
C LEU A 268 15.51 -3.39 2.53
N TRP A 269 15.46 -3.67 3.83
CA TRP A 269 15.53 -5.04 4.36
C TRP A 269 14.45 -5.94 3.75
N LYS A 270 13.20 -5.49 3.72
CA LYS A 270 12.06 -6.24 3.16
C LYS A 270 12.31 -6.64 1.70
N GLY A 271 12.85 -5.71 0.90
CA GLY A 271 13.24 -5.97 -0.49
C GLY A 271 14.30 -7.06 -0.61
N VAL A 272 15.42 -6.92 0.08
CA VAL A 272 16.52 -7.90 0.06
C VAL A 272 16.07 -9.26 0.61
N ALA A 273 15.26 -9.26 1.67
CA ALA A 273 14.74 -10.49 2.28
C ALA A 273 13.80 -11.26 1.35
N SER A 274 13.15 -10.58 0.40
CA SER A 274 12.27 -11.22 -0.59
C SER A 274 13.01 -12.04 -1.64
N THR A 275 14.30 -11.75 -1.86
CA THR A 275 15.13 -12.40 -2.89
C THR A 275 16.21 -13.30 -2.30
N GLU A 276 16.82 -12.89 -1.18
CA GLU A 276 17.93 -13.61 -0.55
C GLU A 276 17.54 -14.35 0.74
N GLY A 277 16.32 -14.12 1.23
CA GLY A 277 15.85 -14.63 2.52
C GLY A 277 16.21 -13.71 3.69
N SER A 278 15.55 -13.92 4.83
CA SER A 278 15.61 -12.98 5.95
C SER A 278 16.98 -12.86 6.62
N GLN A 279 17.68 -13.98 6.88
CA GLN A 279 18.97 -13.92 7.58
C GLN A 279 20.07 -13.25 6.74
N PRO A 280 20.30 -13.59 5.46
CA PRO A 280 21.26 -12.87 4.63
C PRO A 280 20.94 -11.37 4.50
N ALA A 281 19.65 -11.02 4.40
CA ALA A 281 19.23 -9.63 4.37
C ALA A 281 19.52 -8.88 5.68
N LEU A 282 19.32 -9.53 6.84
CA LEU A 282 19.68 -8.96 8.14
C LEU A 282 21.19 -8.76 8.25
N ASP A 283 21.99 -9.77 7.92
CA ASP A 283 23.46 -9.69 7.98
C ASP A 283 23.98 -8.55 7.10
N TRP A 284 23.41 -8.41 5.89
CA TRP A 284 23.74 -7.32 4.98
C TRP A 284 23.34 -5.96 5.54
N VAL A 285 22.09 -5.75 5.98
CA VAL A 285 21.64 -4.47 6.56
C VAL A 285 22.48 -4.09 7.79
N VAL A 286 22.76 -5.04 8.67
CA VAL A 286 23.55 -4.81 9.90
C VAL A 286 24.98 -4.37 9.56
N SER A 287 25.60 -4.95 8.53
CA SER A 287 26.95 -4.55 8.09
C SER A 287 27.04 -3.12 7.56
N HIS A 288 25.90 -2.50 7.24
CA HIS A 288 25.79 -1.16 6.69
C HIS A 288 25.41 -0.09 7.72
N LEU A 289 24.97 -0.48 8.92
CA LEU A 289 24.49 0.45 9.94
C LEU A 289 25.50 1.53 10.34
N ASP A 290 26.79 1.20 10.36
CA ASP A 290 27.85 2.14 10.75
C ASP A 290 28.12 3.23 9.70
N GLN A 291 27.49 3.14 8.53
CA GLN A 291 27.52 4.21 7.53
C GLN A 291 26.35 5.19 7.69
N ILE A 292 25.37 4.90 8.56
CA ILE A 292 24.26 5.81 8.86
C ILE A 292 24.75 6.87 9.87
N PRO A 293 24.53 8.18 9.63
CA PRO A 293 24.84 9.23 10.59
C PRO A 293 24.19 8.97 11.95
N GLU A 294 24.91 9.23 13.04
CA GLU A 294 24.42 8.94 14.40
C GLU A 294 23.12 9.68 14.72
N SER A 295 22.88 10.86 14.14
CA SER A 295 21.63 11.62 14.27
C SER A 295 20.40 10.92 13.70
N SER A 296 20.59 10.01 12.75
CA SER A 296 19.53 9.32 12.01
C SER A 296 19.45 7.83 12.37
N ARG A 297 20.48 7.30 13.02
CA ARG A 297 20.63 5.87 13.31
C ARG A 297 19.46 5.31 14.11
N GLU A 298 19.10 5.96 15.21
CA GLU A 298 18.00 5.50 16.07
C GLU A 298 16.70 5.38 15.27
N SER A 299 16.37 6.40 14.49
CA SER A 299 15.18 6.44 13.65
C SER A 299 15.17 5.35 12.56
N ALA A 300 16.32 5.12 11.91
CA ALA A 300 16.48 4.04 10.94
C ALA A 300 16.29 2.64 11.58
N ILE A 301 16.84 2.44 12.79
CA ILE A 301 16.68 1.21 13.57
C ILE A 301 15.22 1.01 13.97
N GLU A 302 14.49 2.06 14.35
CA GLU A 302 13.06 1.97 14.64
C GLU A 302 12.26 1.48 13.43
N GLY A 303 12.49 2.02 12.23
CA GLY A 303 11.78 1.53 11.03
C GLY A 303 12.14 0.09 10.66
N LEU A 304 13.41 -0.30 10.82
CA LEU A 304 13.81 -1.69 10.67
C LEU A 304 13.08 -2.59 11.67
N ALA A 305 13.02 -2.20 12.95
CA ALA A 305 12.32 -2.94 13.99
C ALA A 305 10.82 -3.09 13.67
N ARG A 306 10.17 -2.03 13.21
CA ARG A 306 8.74 -2.05 12.84
C ARG A 306 8.44 -3.03 11.71
N GLU A 307 9.31 -3.09 10.70
CA GLU A 307 9.14 -4.02 9.59
C GLU A 307 9.43 -5.47 10.01
N VAL A 308 10.54 -5.70 10.71
CA VAL A 308 10.94 -7.03 11.20
C VAL A 308 9.93 -7.59 12.23
N ARG A 309 9.31 -6.75 13.07
CA ARG A 309 8.29 -7.17 14.05
C ARG A 309 7.09 -7.87 13.40
N ASN A 310 6.80 -7.60 12.13
CA ASN A 310 5.74 -8.30 11.39
C ASN A 310 6.13 -9.75 11.03
N ARG A 311 7.40 -10.13 11.19
CA ARG A 311 8.01 -11.44 10.94
C ARG A 311 8.75 -11.91 12.19
N PRO A 312 8.05 -12.39 13.23
CA PRO A 312 8.67 -12.56 14.56
C PRO A 312 9.77 -13.61 14.60
N GLU A 313 9.82 -14.53 13.63
CA GLU A 313 10.95 -15.43 13.42
C GLU A 313 12.28 -14.67 13.19
N ASP A 314 12.21 -13.48 12.60
CA ASP A 314 13.37 -12.65 12.24
C ASP A 314 13.74 -11.67 13.37
N PHE A 315 12.81 -11.40 14.31
CA PHE A 315 13.01 -10.42 15.38
C PHE A 315 14.13 -10.81 16.35
N GLY A 316 14.18 -12.09 16.76
CA GLY A 316 15.26 -12.58 17.62
C GLY A 316 16.62 -12.60 16.91
N ALA A 317 16.64 -12.80 15.59
CA ALA A 317 17.86 -12.72 14.79
C ALA A 317 18.37 -11.29 14.70
N LEU A 318 17.48 -10.32 14.48
CA LEU A 318 17.83 -8.89 14.47
C LEU A 318 18.50 -8.47 15.79
N LEU A 319 17.86 -8.75 16.93
CA LEU A 319 18.43 -8.39 18.24
C LEU A 319 19.83 -8.99 18.48
N LYS A 320 20.07 -10.22 18.01
CA LYS A 320 21.37 -10.90 18.15
C LYS A 320 22.43 -10.35 17.18
N ALA A 321 22.02 -9.91 16.00
CA ALA A 321 22.93 -9.37 14.99
C ALA A 321 23.40 -7.95 15.30
N LEU A 322 22.60 -7.15 16.00
CA LEU A 322 22.92 -5.76 16.30
C LEU A 322 24.13 -5.62 17.24
N PRO A 323 25.21 -4.93 16.82
CA PRO A 323 26.45 -4.86 17.61
C PRO A 323 26.34 -3.89 18.80
N LYS A 324 25.63 -2.76 18.63
CA LYS A 324 25.53 -1.71 19.67
C LYS A 324 24.37 -2.00 20.62
N GLU A 325 24.62 -1.78 21.91
CA GLU A 325 23.59 -1.86 22.97
C GLU A 325 22.42 -0.90 22.70
N SER A 326 22.71 0.33 22.28
CA SER A 326 21.70 1.34 21.95
C SER A 326 20.73 0.90 20.85
N ASP A 327 21.22 0.20 19.83
CA ASP A 327 20.38 -0.30 18.74
C ASP A 327 19.46 -1.42 19.24
N ARG A 328 20.00 -2.36 20.04
CA ARG A 328 19.21 -3.45 20.66
C ARG A 328 18.13 -2.89 21.57
N VAL A 329 18.44 -1.89 22.39
CA VAL A 329 17.48 -1.20 23.25
C VAL A 329 16.37 -0.54 22.42
N THR A 330 16.71 0.08 21.29
CA THR A 330 15.72 0.72 20.39
C THR A 330 14.80 -0.31 19.73
N VAL A 331 15.35 -1.42 19.22
CA VAL A 331 14.53 -2.53 18.69
C VAL A 331 13.64 -3.14 19.77
N ALA A 332 14.17 -3.32 20.98
CA ALA A 332 13.43 -3.85 22.11
C ALA A 332 12.27 -2.94 22.53
N GLU A 333 12.49 -1.62 22.58
CA GLU A 333 11.45 -0.63 22.88
C GLU A 333 10.28 -0.71 21.89
N GLU A 334 10.55 -0.74 20.59
CA GLU A 334 9.53 -0.82 19.54
C GLU A 334 8.68 -2.10 19.65
N ALA A 335 9.25 -3.17 20.21
CA ALA A 335 8.57 -4.43 20.42
C ALA A 335 7.63 -4.45 21.64
N LEU A 336 7.74 -3.48 22.57
CA LEU A 336 6.87 -3.38 23.75
C LEU A 336 5.46 -2.89 23.43
N ASP A 337 5.24 -2.31 22.24
CA ASP A 337 3.89 -2.03 21.72
C ASP A 337 3.24 -3.34 21.21
N LEU A 338 2.82 -4.20 22.13
CA LEU A 338 2.31 -5.55 21.88
C LEU A 338 0.87 -5.60 21.29
N ARG A 339 0.57 -4.80 20.26
CA ARG A 339 -0.68 -4.92 19.48
C ARG A 339 -0.69 -6.13 18.53
N SER A 340 0.26 -7.04 18.68
CA SER A 340 0.49 -8.20 17.83
C SER A 340 -0.38 -9.40 18.22
N THR A 341 -0.48 -10.39 17.33
CA THR A 341 -1.19 -11.65 17.62
C THR A 341 -0.51 -12.44 18.75
N PRO A 342 -1.21 -13.35 19.45
CA PRO A 342 -0.62 -14.14 20.54
C PRO A 342 0.64 -14.93 20.15
N LYS A 343 0.72 -15.41 18.90
CA LYS A 343 1.92 -16.09 18.38
C LYS A 343 3.11 -15.13 18.32
N GLN A 344 2.92 -13.98 17.67
CA GLN A 344 3.95 -12.95 17.54
C GLN A 344 4.43 -12.48 18.92
N GLN A 345 3.50 -12.27 19.87
CA GLN A 345 3.83 -11.91 21.25
C GLN A 345 4.72 -12.97 21.92
N LYS A 346 4.48 -14.27 21.70
CA LYS A 346 5.30 -15.34 22.29
C LYS A 346 6.74 -15.34 21.76
N GLU A 347 6.91 -15.18 20.45
CA GLU A 347 8.22 -15.18 19.79
C GLU A 347 9.02 -13.92 20.16
N VAL A 348 8.38 -12.74 20.11
CA VAL A 348 8.95 -11.47 20.58
C VAL A 348 9.32 -11.54 22.07
N LYS A 349 8.45 -12.10 22.91
CA LYS A 349 8.72 -12.31 24.35
C LYS A 349 9.98 -13.13 24.58
N ALA A 350 10.16 -14.23 23.86
CA ALA A 350 11.32 -15.08 24.01
C ALA A 350 12.60 -14.31 23.66
N ALA A 351 12.60 -13.58 22.54
CA ALA A 351 13.74 -12.77 22.11
C ALA A 351 14.08 -11.65 23.11
N LEU A 352 13.07 -10.97 23.67
CA LEU A 352 13.28 -9.91 24.66
C LEU A 352 13.83 -10.45 25.98
N ASN A 353 13.45 -11.65 26.40
CA ASN A 353 13.96 -12.29 27.62
C ASN A 353 15.43 -12.74 27.50
N ASP A 354 15.92 -12.97 26.28
CA ASP A 354 17.32 -13.30 26.02
C ASP A 354 18.26 -12.08 26.17
N LEU A 355 17.71 -10.85 26.22
CA LEU A 355 18.52 -9.64 26.39
C LEU A 355 19.08 -9.53 27.82
N PRO A 356 20.26 -8.92 28.01
CA PRO A 356 20.77 -8.59 29.34
C PRO A 356 19.77 -7.75 30.14
N ARG A 357 19.69 -7.96 31.46
CA ARG A 357 18.74 -7.24 32.34
C ARG A 357 18.85 -5.71 32.21
N GLN A 358 20.07 -5.21 32.04
CA GLN A 358 20.32 -3.78 31.80
C GLN A 358 19.62 -3.27 30.54
N GLU A 359 19.71 -4.01 29.42
CA GLU A 359 19.08 -3.64 28.15
C GLU A 359 17.55 -3.72 28.24
N GLN A 360 17.02 -4.73 28.93
CA GLN A 360 15.57 -4.83 29.19
C GLN A 360 15.04 -3.61 29.95
N MET A 361 15.75 -3.21 31.02
CA MET A 361 15.38 -2.04 31.83
C MET A 361 15.52 -0.74 31.01
N ALA A 362 16.58 -0.60 30.23
CA ALA A 362 16.78 0.57 29.36
C ALA A 362 15.64 0.71 28.33
N ALA A 363 15.21 -0.38 27.71
CA ALA A 363 14.08 -0.37 26.76
C ALA A 363 12.76 0.03 27.43
N LEU A 364 12.49 -0.47 28.64
CA LEU A 364 11.31 -0.07 29.42
C LEU A 364 11.35 1.40 29.84
N PHE A 365 12.50 1.91 30.27
CA PHE A 365 12.66 3.32 30.62
C PHE A 365 12.45 4.23 29.40
N LYS A 366 13.02 3.84 28.26
CA LYS A 366 12.83 4.57 26.99
C LYS A 366 11.34 4.60 26.60
N LYS A 367 10.65 3.45 26.71
CA LYS A 367 9.20 3.36 26.48
C LYS A 367 8.37 4.20 27.45
N ALA A 368 8.70 4.15 28.73
CA ALA A 368 8.02 4.95 29.75
C ALA A 368 8.15 6.45 29.46
N LYS A 369 9.35 6.89 29.07
CA LYS A 369 9.62 8.28 28.65
C LYS A 369 8.81 8.68 27.41
N SER A 370 8.73 7.81 26.39
CA SER A 370 7.94 8.11 25.18
C SER A 370 6.43 8.21 25.47
N TYR A 371 5.93 7.56 26.52
CA TYR A 371 4.56 7.70 27.00
C TYR A 371 4.32 8.84 27.99
N ALA A 372 5.35 9.35 28.66
CA ALA A 372 5.22 10.27 29.80
C ALA A 372 4.41 11.54 29.46
N LYS A 373 4.66 12.15 28.31
CA LYS A 373 3.92 13.35 27.88
C LYS A 373 2.42 13.06 27.72
N LEU A 374 2.08 12.01 26.96
CA LEU A 374 0.69 11.62 26.75
C LEU A 374 -0.01 11.23 28.05
N TYR A 375 0.73 10.57 28.96
CA TYR A 375 0.26 10.18 30.27
C TYR A 375 -0.08 11.40 31.16
N GLN A 376 0.77 12.43 31.15
CA GLN A 376 0.54 13.65 31.91
C GLN A 376 -0.62 14.49 31.34
N GLU A 377 -0.68 14.64 30.02
CA GLU A 377 -1.60 15.54 29.31
C GLU A 377 -3.01 14.97 29.10
N VAL A 378 -3.17 13.65 28.99
CA VAL A 378 -4.44 13.02 28.57
C VAL A 378 -4.92 11.98 29.59
N GLU A 379 -5.73 12.43 30.55
CA GLU A 379 -6.24 11.60 31.65
C GLU A 379 -6.92 10.30 31.17
N SER A 380 -7.70 10.37 30.08
CA SER A 380 -8.41 9.21 29.50
C SER A 380 -7.48 8.13 28.93
N LYS A 381 -6.18 8.40 28.77
CA LYS A 381 -5.17 7.44 28.28
C LYS A 381 -4.37 6.79 29.40
N ARG A 382 -4.38 7.33 30.63
CA ARG A 382 -3.51 6.89 31.73
C ARG A 382 -3.60 5.40 32.02
N ALA A 383 -4.80 4.90 32.33
CA ALA A 383 -5.00 3.48 32.63
C ALA A 383 -4.59 2.56 31.46
N GLY A 384 -4.77 3.02 30.21
CA GLY A 384 -4.33 2.26 29.03
C GLY A 384 -2.80 2.15 28.95
N LEU A 385 -2.09 3.25 29.18
CA LEU A 385 -0.62 3.28 29.18
C LEU A 385 -0.04 2.51 30.37
N GLU A 386 -0.63 2.62 31.56
CA GLU A 386 -0.25 1.84 32.74
C GLU A 386 -0.42 0.34 32.50
N ASN A 387 -1.52 -0.08 31.86
CA ASN A 387 -1.76 -1.48 31.53
C ASN A 387 -0.76 -2.02 30.50
N LEU A 388 -0.43 -1.22 29.47
CA LEU A 388 0.57 -1.59 28.45
C LEU A 388 1.97 -1.74 29.07
N LEU A 389 2.38 -0.77 29.89
CA LEU A 389 3.67 -0.79 30.56
C LEU A 389 3.71 -1.88 31.63
N GLY A 390 2.63 -2.07 32.40
CA GLY A 390 2.45 -3.15 33.37
C GLY A 390 2.62 -4.53 32.74
N SER A 391 1.97 -4.77 31.61
CA SER A 391 2.12 -6.02 30.85
C SER A 391 3.56 -6.24 30.37
N SER A 392 4.24 -5.16 29.99
CA SER A 392 5.66 -5.19 29.60
C SER A 392 6.57 -5.46 30.80
N MET A 393 6.27 -4.91 31.99
CA MET A 393 7.03 -5.20 33.22
C MET A 393 6.81 -6.65 33.69
N ASP A 394 5.60 -7.18 33.53
CA ASP A 394 5.28 -8.59 33.78
C ASP A 394 6.03 -9.51 32.81
N LEU A 395 6.21 -9.08 31.56
CA LEU A 395 6.99 -9.81 30.54
C LEU A 395 8.38 -10.17 31.04
N PHE A 396 9.04 -9.18 31.64
CA PHE A 396 10.41 -9.25 32.14
C PHE A 396 10.50 -9.74 33.59
N ASN A 397 9.37 -10.09 34.23
CA ASN A 397 9.32 -10.46 35.65
C ASN A 397 10.02 -9.41 36.55
N LEU A 398 9.71 -8.12 36.36
CA LEU A 398 10.28 -7.06 37.20
C LEU A 398 9.86 -7.21 38.67
N ASN A 399 10.82 -6.99 39.58
CA ASN A 399 10.55 -6.88 41.01
C ASN A 399 9.90 -5.53 41.36
N ALA A 400 9.50 -5.35 42.62
CA ALA A 400 8.77 -4.15 43.04
C ALA A 400 9.57 -2.85 42.86
N ASP A 401 10.88 -2.89 43.13
CA ASP A 401 11.76 -1.71 43.03
C ASP A 401 11.98 -1.31 41.56
N GLU A 402 12.23 -2.29 40.68
CA GLU A 402 12.38 -2.06 39.24
C GLU A 402 11.09 -1.50 38.62
N ARG A 403 9.93 -2.03 39.02
CA ARG A 403 8.62 -1.49 38.61
C ARG A 403 8.45 -0.05 39.05
N ALA A 404 8.82 0.27 40.29
CA ALA A 404 8.73 1.63 40.81
C ALA A 404 9.62 2.60 40.00
N GLN A 405 10.82 2.17 39.58
CA GLN A 405 11.70 2.97 38.72
C GLN A 405 11.07 3.24 37.35
N VAL A 406 10.50 2.22 36.69
CA VAL A 406 9.85 2.38 35.38
C VAL A 406 8.64 3.32 35.48
N MET A 407 7.85 3.21 36.55
CA MET A 407 6.71 4.09 36.79
C MET A 407 7.14 5.52 37.14
N ALA A 408 8.30 5.72 37.78
CA ALA A 408 8.84 7.06 38.03
C ALA A 408 9.14 7.80 36.71
N GLU A 409 9.75 7.10 35.74
CA GLU A 409 10.02 7.63 34.40
C GLU A 409 8.72 8.00 33.66
N LEU A 410 7.67 7.15 33.73
CA LEU A 410 6.36 7.44 33.13
C LEU A 410 5.72 8.70 33.73
N ASN A 411 5.89 8.92 35.04
CA ASN A 411 5.39 10.11 35.72
C ASN A 411 6.21 11.37 35.41
N GLY A 412 7.31 11.26 34.66
CA GLY A 412 8.24 12.36 34.37
C GLY A 412 9.06 12.79 35.58
N SER A 413 9.17 11.93 36.61
CA SER A 413 10.09 12.15 37.70
C SER A 413 11.45 11.57 37.30
N PRO A 414 12.51 12.40 37.11
CA PRO A 414 13.82 11.86 36.76
C PRO A 414 14.26 10.90 37.87
N SER A 415 14.57 9.66 37.52
CA SER A 415 15.10 8.69 38.47
C SER A 415 16.40 9.25 39.07
N SER A 416 16.46 9.38 40.39
CA SER A 416 17.59 9.95 41.14
C SER A 416 18.81 9.03 41.20
N THR A 417 18.90 8.06 40.28
CA THR A 417 19.94 7.03 40.25
C THR A 417 20.51 6.90 38.83
N SER A 418 21.21 7.93 38.37
CA SER A 418 22.21 7.76 37.30
C SER A 418 23.58 7.57 37.97
N PRO A 419 24.26 6.43 37.76
CA PRO A 419 25.68 6.28 38.12
C PRO A 419 26.60 7.14 37.25
#